data_AF-A0A9X9F0P6-F1
#
_entry.id   AF-A0A9X9F0P6-F1
#
_cell.length_a   1.000
_cell.length_b   1.000
_cell.length_c   1.000
_cell.angle_alpha   90.00
_cell.angle_beta   90.00
_cell.angle_gamma   90.00
#
_symmetry.space_group_name_H-M   'P 1'
#
loop_
_entity.id
_entity.type
_entity.pdbx_description
1 polymer ?
#
loop_
_entity_poly.entity_id
_entity_poly.type
_entity_poly.pdbx_seq_one_letter_code
_entity_poly.pdbx_strand_id
1 'polypeptide(L)' 'PFFTQTDPREWEEKYQQHDILLLQIDTDNSLNIMWGDSGVANFFIRKEDLLNLDFSNVIYNWDCY' A
#
# COMPACT_ATOMS: atom_id res chain seq x y z
N PRO A 1 3.23 -4.43 6.65
CA PRO A 1 2.13 -4.36 5.66
C PRO A 1 1.71 -5.81 5.34
N PHE A 2 0.44 -6.02 5.03
CA PHE A 2 -0.05 -7.29 4.53
C PHE A 2 -0.32 -7.20 3.03
N PHE A 3 -0.12 -8.32 2.33
CA PHE A 3 -0.32 -8.54 0.91
C PHE A 3 -0.85 -9.96 0.77
N THR A 4 -1.88 -10.20 -0.05
CA THR A 4 -2.31 -11.55 -0.37
C THR A 4 -1.39 -12.22 -1.39
N GLN A 5 -0.69 -11.41 -2.20
CA GLN A 5 0.31 -11.82 -3.18
C GLN A 5 1.70 -11.40 -2.72
N THR A 6 2.46 -10.69 -3.55
CA THR A 6 3.85 -10.29 -3.26
C THR A 6 3.95 -8.79 -3.07
N ASP A 7 4.83 -8.37 -2.15
CA ASP A 7 5.12 -6.95 -1.96
C ASP A 7 5.68 -6.34 -3.27
N PRO A 8 5.00 -5.35 -3.88
CA PRO A 8 5.43 -4.78 -5.15
C PRO A 8 6.78 -4.05 -5.06
N ARG A 9 7.26 -3.74 -3.84
CA ARG A 9 8.53 -3.06 -3.61
C ARG A 9 9.74 -3.99 -3.74
N GLU A 10 9.54 -5.31 -3.75
CA GLU A 10 10.63 -6.28 -3.89
C GLU A 10 11.23 -6.30 -5.31
N TRP A 11 10.41 -6.04 -6.34
CA TRP A 11 10.81 -6.23 -7.74
C TRP A 11 11.01 -4.91 -8.50
N GLU A 12 10.41 -3.82 -8.02
CA GLU A 12 10.44 -2.51 -8.67
C GLU A 12 11.39 -1.56 -7.93
N GLU A 13 12.61 -1.38 -8.45
CA GLU A 13 13.64 -0.53 -7.82
C GLU A 13 13.15 0.87 -7.46
N LYS A 14 12.30 1.48 -8.32
CA LYS A 14 11.69 2.80 -8.08
C LYS A 14 10.81 2.86 -6.81
N TYR A 15 10.35 1.73 -6.31
CA TYR A 15 9.46 1.64 -5.16
C TYR A 15 10.17 1.25 -3.86
N GLN A 16 11.41 0.78 -3.93
CA GLN A 16 12.19 0.29 -2.78
C GLN A 16 12.44 1.32 -1.67
N GLN A 17 12.28 2.62 -1.94
CA GLN A 17 12.43 3.68 -0.93
C GLN A 17 11.11 4.03 -0.19
N HIS A 18 9.98 3.44 -0.60
CA HIS A 18 8.66 3.73 -0.01
C HIS A 18 8.41 2.79 1.18
N ASP A 19 9.19 3.01 2.23
CA ASP A 19 9.28 2.10 3.37
C ASP A 19 8.22 2.38 4.44
N ILE A 20 7.57 3.54 4.39
CA ILE A 20 6.58 3.95 5.39
C ILE A 20 5.17 3.63 4.89
N LEU A 21 4.47 2.77 5.62
CA LEU A 21 3.04 2.51 5.40
C LEU A 21 2.22 3.69 5.98
N LEU A 22 1.54 4.44 5.11
CA LEU A 22 0.63 5.51 5.50
C LEU A 22 -0.73 4.97 5.92
N LEU A 23 -1.27 4.04 5.15
CA LEU A 23 -2.61 3.49 5.33
C LEU A 23 -2.67 2.08 4.77
N GLN A 24 -3.40 1.21 5.47
CA GLN A 24 -3.80 -0.10 4.97
C GLN A 24 -5.29 -0.26 5.21
N ILE A 25 -5.99 -0.75 4.19
CA ILE A 25 -7.44 -1.02 4.24
C ILE A 25 -7.62 -2.47 3.83
N ASP A 26 -8.05 -3.29 4.78
CA ASP A 26 -8.39 -4.68 4.52
C ASP A 26 -9.80 -4.80 3.94
N THR A 27 -10.14 -5.97 3.40
CA THR A 27 -11.53 -6.34 3.16
C THR A 27 -12.25 -6.42 4.50
N ASP A 28 -13.39 -5.73 4.62
CA ASP A 28 -14.21 -5.70 5.83
C ASP A 28 -15.69 -5.73 5.45
N ASN A 29 -16.32 -6.89 5.68
CA ASN A 29 -17.73 -7.11 5.38
C ASN A 29 -18.67 -6.25 6.26
N SER A 30 -18.27 -5.87 7.47
CA SER A 30 -19.10 -5.04 8.35
C SER A 30 -19.18 -3.58 7.88
N LEU A 31 -18.14 -3.13 7.18
CA LEU A 31 -18.04 -1.80 6.60
C LEU A 31 -18.34 -1.78 5.09
N ASN A 32 -18.70 -2.92 4.50
CA ASN A 32 -18.90 -3.12 3.06
C ASN A 32 -17.68 -2.72 2.22
N ILE A 33 -16.48 -3.03 2.70
CA ILE A 33 -15.22 -2.82 1.96
C ILE A 33 -14.79 -4.15 1.37
N MET A 34 -14.58 -4.21 0.05
CA MET A 34 -14.16 -5.41 -0.67
C MET A 34 -13.07 -5.07 -1.67
N TRP A 35 -11.94 -5.79 -1.59
CA TRP A 35 -10.85 -5.71 -2.55
C TRP A 35 -10.77 -7.03 -3.35
N GLY A 36 -11.48 -7.11 -4.48
CA GLY A 36 -11.46 -8.32 -5.32
C GLY A 36 -11.93 -9.57 -4.57
N ASP A 37 -11.11 -10.62 -4.57
CA ASP A 37 -11.34 -11.85 -3.79
C ASP A 37 -10.71 -11.73 -2.39
N SER A 38 -11.37 -10.97 -1.50
CA SER A 38 -10.97 -10.79 -0.09
C SER A 38 -9.52 -10.31 0.12
N GLY A 39 -9.13 -9.30 -0.64
CA GLY A 39 -7.81 -8.70 -0.65
C GLY A 39 -7.59 -7.54 0.30
N VAL A 40 -6.48 -6.82 0.09
CA VAL A 40 -6.02 -5.68 0.90
C VAL A 40 -5.47 -4.56 0.01
N ALA A 41 -5.64 -3.31 0.43
CA ALA A 41 -5.02 -2.14 -0.18
C ALA A 41 -4.03 -1.45 0.76
N ASN A 42 -2.98 -0.87 0.20
CA ASN A 42 -1.92 -0.20 0.94
C ASN A 42 -1.50 1.11 0.26
N PHE A 43 -1.08 2.08 1.08
CA PHE A 43 -0.45 3.32 0.65
C PHE A 43 0.93 3.47 1.30
N PHE A 44 1.96 3.69 0.50
CA PHE A 44 3.34 3.83 0.97
C PHE A 44 3.97 5.15 0.56
N ILE A 45 4.83 5.71 1.40
CA ILE A 45 5.55 6.96 1.16
C ILE A 45 7.04 6.82 1.50
N ARG A 46 7.87 7.61 0.83
CA ARG A 46 9.28 7.78 1.22
C ARG A 46 9.38 8.63 2.48
N LYS A 47 10.43 8.40 3.27
CA LYS A 47 10.69 9.20 4.48
C LYS A 47 10.89 10.68 4.19
N GLU A 48 11.62 11.02 3.12
CA GLU A 48 11.90 12.42 2.74
C GLU A 48 10.61 13.15 2.33
N ASP A 49 9.76 12.48 1.55
CA ASP A 49 8.46 13.00 1.12
C ASP A 49 7.55 13.28 2.32
N LEU A 50 7.49 12.35 3.28
CA LEU A 50 6.71 12.53 4.51
C LEU A 50 7.21 13.70 5.37
N LEU A 51 8.53 13.89 5.50
CA LEU A 51 9.11 15.02 6.23
C LEU A 51 8.79 16.36 5.58
N ASN A 52 8.72 16.40 4.25
CA ASN A 52 8.38 17.58 3.47
C ASN A 52 6.86 17.79 3.30
N LEU A 53 6.03 16.90 3.87
CA LEU A 53 4.58 16.87 3.68
C LEU A 53 4.18 16.79 2.18
N ASP A 54 5.04 16.18 1.36
CA ASP A 54 4.80 15.99 -0.06
C ASP A 54 4.19 14.61 -0.31
N PHE A 55 2.89 14.57 -0.58
CA PHE A 55 2.16 13.33 -0.87
C PHE A 55 1.99 13.08 -2.38
N SER A 56 2.70 13.81 -3.24
CA SER A 56 2.61 13.65 -4.70
C SER A 56 3.23 12.35 -5.22
N ASN A 57 4.09 11.72 -4.41
CA ASN A 57 4.81 10.49 -4.73
C ASN A 57 4.46 9.35 -3.74
N VAL A 58 3.17 9.14 -3.50
CA VAL A 58 2.67 8.00 -2.73
C VAL A 58 2.41 6.83 -3.68
N ILE A 59 2.84 5.63 -3.28
CA ILE A 59 2.48 4.39 -3.98
C ILE A 59 1.15 3.90 -3.44
N TYR A 60 0.23 3.59 -4.35
CA TYR A 60 -0.96 2.81 -4.06
C TYR A 60 -0.79 1.38 -4.61
N ASN A 61 -1.07 0.39 -3.77
CA ASN A 61 -1.12 -1.02 -4.12
C ASN A 61 -2.45 -1.62 -3.64
N TRP A 62 -2.98 -2.58 -4.38
CA TRP A 62 -3.96 -3.53 -3.86
C TRP A 62 -3.76 -4.89 -4.53
N ASP A 63 -4.00 -5.95 -3.77
CA ASP A 63 -4.00 -7.32 -4.26
C ASP A 63 -5.16 -8.11 -3.63
N CYS A 64 -5.48 -9.27 -4.21
CA CYS A 64 -6.44 -10.22 -3.65
C CYS A 64 -5.92 -11.66 -3.82
N TYR A 65 -6.61 -12.63 -3.22
CA TYR A 65 -6.23 -14.04 -3.34
C TYR A 65 -6.32 -14.56 -4.79
#